data_AF-A0A5B8K4C6-F1
#
_entry.id   AF-A0A5B8K4C6-F1
#
_cell.length_a   1.000
_cell.length_b   1.000
_cell.length_c   1.000
_cell.angle_alpha   90.00
_cell.angle_beta   90.00
_cell.angle_gamma   90.00
#
_symmetry.space_group_name_H-M   'P 1'
#
loop_
_entity.id
_entity.type
_entity.pdbx_description
1 polymer ?
#
loop_
_entity_poly.entity_id
_entity_poly.type
_entity_poly.pdbx_seq_one_letter_code
_entity_poly.pdbx_strand_id
1 'polypeptide(L)'
;MEYKIRGGLYYKLQILMTHNSNRKEGNSLNEEQTRLIYETRTFVSNDLFNVDDIIETNNHFKAINYCINNSEKELNEEFIKQLHFILKTQNHSHVFTSHDFIF
;
A
#
# COMPACT_ATOMS: atom_id res chain seq x y z
N MET A 1 -15.96 9.55 3.34
CA MET A 1 -15.52 10.24 4.56
C MET A 1 -14.17 10.89 4.31
N GLU A 2 -14.07 12.18 4.60
CA GLU A 2 -12.94 13.05 4.33
C GLU A 2 -11.97 13.04 5.53
N TYR A 3 -11.29 11.92 5.78
CA TYR A 3 -10.30 11.82 6.88
C TYR A 3 -8.91 12.29 6.46
N LYS A 4 -8.84 13.47 5.80
CA LYS A 4 -7.57 14.10 5.40
C LYS A 4 -7.23 15.31 6.26
N ILE A 5 -7.39 15.22 7.58
CA ILE A 5 -6.73 16.19 8.45
C ILE A 5 -5.23 15.89 8.36
N ARG A 6 -4.48 16.77 7.66
CA ARG A 6 -3.01 16.70 7.62
C ARG A 6 -2.48 16.65 9.05
N GLY A 7 -1.68 15.63 9.36
CA GLY A 7 -1.10 15.43 10.71
C GLY A 7 -2.02 14.73 11.73
N GLY A 8 -3.24 14.33 11.37
CA GLY A 8 -4.10 13.54 12.24
C GLY A 8 -3.58 12.12 12.50
N LEU A 9 -4.09 11.44 13.53
CA LEU A 9 -3.68 10.07 13.89
C LEU A 9 -3.84 9.11 12.69
N TYR A 10 -4.94 9.23 11.96
CA TYR A 10 -5.21 8.46 10.75
C TYR A 10 -4.10 8.61 9.71
N TYR A 11 -3.77 9.86 9.38
CA TYR A 11 -2.74 10.22 8.42
C TYR A 11 -1.37 9.66 8.83
N LYS A 12 -0.97 9.86 10.09
CA LYS A 12 0.32 9.39 10.60
C LYS A 12 0.39 7.86 10.62
N LEU A 13 -0.70 7.19 10.98
CA LEU A 13 -0.79 5.74 10.99
C LEU A 13 -0.60 5.17 9.58
N GLN A 14 -1.25 5.74 8.56
CA GLN A 14 -1.14 5.24 7.19
C GLN A 14 0.29 5.31 6.67
N ILE A 15 0.98 6.45 6.86
CA ILE A 15 2.36 6.62 6.40
C ILE A 15 3.29 5.64 7.12
N LEU A 16 3.21 5.57 8.46
CA LEU A 16 4.09 4.72 9.24
C LEU A 16 3.85 3.24 9.01
N MET A 17 2.59 2.81 8.91
CA MET A 17 2.25 1.40 8.67
C MET A 17 2.70 0.96 7.27
N THR A 18 2.45 1.79 6.24
CA THR A 18 2.94 1.52 4.88
C THR A 18 4.47 1.46 4.87
N HIS A 19 5.15 2.51 5.33
CA HIS A 19 6.62 2.55 5.32
C HIS A 19 7.23 1.34 6.03
N ASN A 20 6.74 1.00 7.24
CA ASN A 20 7.27 -0.12 8.00
C ASN A 20 7.00 -1.49 7.35
N SER A 21 5.83 -1.66 6.70
CA SER A 21 5.52 -2.92 5.99
C SER A 21 6.40 -3.08 4.76
N ASN A 22 6.44 -2.07 3.89
CA ASN A 22 7.27 -2.06 2.70
C ASN A 22 8.76 -2.27 3.05
N ARG A 23 9.27 -1.62 4.11
CA ARG A 23 10.66 -1.78 4.53
C ARG A 23 11.00 -3.21 4.95
N LYS A 24 10.07 -3.93 5.59
CA LYS A 24 10.23 -5.35 5.92
C LYS A 24 10.24 -6.25 4.69
N GLU A 25 9.57 -5.85 3.62
CA GLU A 25 9.54 -6.53 2.32
C GLU A 25 10.75 -6.22 1.44
N GLY A 26 11.66 -5.34 1.90
CA GLY A 26 12.90 -4.99 1.20
C GLY A 26 12.84 -3.69 0.39
N ASN A 27 11.72 -2.97 0.45
CA ASN A 27 11.53 -1.70 -0.24
C ASN A 27 12.57 -0.65 0.20
N SER A 28 13.09 0.10 -0.77
CA SER A 28 14.18 1.06 -0.56
C SER A 28 13.73 2.45 -0.12
N LEU A 29 12.43 2.78 -0.23
CA LEU A 29 11.92 4.13 0.04
C LEU A 29 11.97 4.48 1.52
N ASN A 30 12.40 5.70 1.81
CA ASN A 30 12.36 6.26 3.16
C ASN A 30 10.96 6.83 3.51
N GLU A 31 10.73 7.13 4.79
CA GLU A 31 9.43 7.63 5.27
C GLU A 31 9.01 8.95 4.60
N GLU A 32 9.97 9.83 4.27
CA GLU A 32 9.71 11.08 3.54
C GLU A 32 9.14 10.80 2.16
N GLN A 33 9.79 9.90 1.42
CA GLN A 33 9.37 9.50 0.08
C GLN A 33 8.01 8.80 0.10
N THR A 34 7.78 7.90 1.06
CA THR A 34 6.48 7.27 1.30
C THR A 34 5.38 8.32 1.55
N ARG A 35 5.68 9.36 2.33
CA ARG A 35 4.75 10.46 2.59
C ARG A 35 4.46 11.30 1.35
N LEU A 36 5.48 11.65 0.56
CA LEU A 36 5.30 12.41 -0.69
C LEU A 36 4.43 11.65 -1.69
N ILE A 37 4.61 10.33 -1.80
CA ILE A 37 3.76 9.46 -2.61
C ILE A 37 2.30 9.54 -2.14
N TYR A 38 2.06 9.48 -0.83
CA TYR A 38 0.73 9.54 -0.24
C TYR A 38 0.04 10.90 -0.47
N GLU A 39 0.73 12.00 -0.22
CA GLU A 39 0.12 13.33 -0.18
C GLU A 39 -0.10 13.93 -1.56
N THR A 40 0.93 13.85 -2.41
CA THR A 40 1.01 14.62 -3.64
C THR A 40 1.18 13.74 -4.87
N ARG A 41 1.32 12.41 -4.69
CA ARG A 41 1.69 11.48 -5.77
C ARG A 41 2.96 11.92 -6.50
N THR A 42 3.85 12.58 -5.78
CA THR A 42 5.15 13.01 -6.30
C THR A 42 6.25 12.20 -5.64
N PHE A 43 7.37 12.10 -6.34
CA PHE A 43 8.55 11.43 -5.83
C PHE A 43 9.76 12.31 -6.11
N VAL A 44 10.61 12.47 -5.09
CA VAL A 44 11.87 13.19 -5.20
C VAL A 44 12.97 12.26 -4.68
N SER A 45 13.95 11.99 -5.53
CA SER A 45 15.15 11.23 -5.17
C SER A 45 16.34 11.82 -5.90
N ASN A 46 17.47 11.90 -5.21
CA ASN A 46 18.75 12.25 -5.79
C ASN A 46 19.51 11.00 -6.27
N ASP A 47 19.02 9.80 -5.93
CA ASP A 47 19.62 8.51 -6.23
C ASP A 47 18.71 7.67 -7.15
N LEU A 48 19.28 6.62 -7.76
CA LEU A 48 18.51 5.58 -8.46
C LEU A 48 17.59 4.85 -7.47
N PHE A 49 16.38 4.55 -7.92
CA PHE A 49 15.38 3.80 -7.16
C PHE A 49 14.64 2.82 -8.08
N ASN A 50 14.06 1.77 -7.49
CA ASN A 50 13.21 0.84 -8.24
C ASN A 50 11.79 1.41 -8.37
N VAL A 51 11.26 1.47 -9.59
CA VAL A 51 9.87 1.89 -9.85
C VAL A 51 8.87 0.96 -9.17
N ASP A 52 9.21 -0.33 -9.04
CA ASP A 52 8.38 -1.31 -8.34
C ASP A 52 8.13 -0.90 -6.90
N ASP A 53 9.11 -0.27 -6.23
CA ASP A 53 8.96 0.17 -4.84
C ASP A 53 7.88 1.25 -4.69
N ILE A 54 7.72 2.12 -5.70
CA ILE A 54 6.65 3.13 -5.74
C ILE A 54 5.29 2.45 -5.95
N ILE A 55 5.23 1.49 -6.87
CA ILE A 55 3.99 0.74 -7.16
C ILE A 55 3.55 -0.03 -5.92
N GLU A 56 4.47 -0.74 -5.27
CA GLU A 56 4.25 -1.50 -4.05
C GLU A 56 3.79 -0.58 -2.90
N THR A 57 4.44 0.57 -2.71
CA THR A 57 4.04 1.57 -1.70
C THR A 57 2.60 2.05 -1.93
N ASN A 58 2.22 2.34 -3.18
CA ASN A 58 0.86 2.75 -3.51
C ASN A 58 -0.16 1.62 -3.26
N ASN A 59 0.22 0.38 -3.55
CA ASN A 59 -0.63 -0.78 -3.28
C ASN A 59 -0.83 -1.02 -1.79
N HIS A 60 0.21 -0.87 -0.97
CA HIS A 60 0.09 -0.92 0.49
C HIS A 60 -0.83 0.18 1.03
N PHE A 61 -0.78 1.40 0.50
CA PHE A 61 -1.76 2.43 0.87
C PHE A 61 -3.20 2.03 0.53
N LYS A 62 -3.44 1.40 -0.62
CA LYS A 62 -4.77 0.88 -0.97
C LYS A 62 -5.19 -0.25 -0.03
N ALA A 63 -4.27 -1.16 0.32
CA ALA A 63 -4.53 -2.27 1.23
C ALA A 63 -4.93 -1.78 2.62
N ILE A 64 -4.22 -0.81 3.18
CA ILE A 64 -4.56 -0.19 4.47
C ILE A 64 -5.92 0.51 4.40
N ASN A 65 -6.19 1.28 3.34
CA ASN A 65 -7.51 1.89 3.14
C ASN A 65 -8.62 0.82 3.06
N TYR A 66 -8.36 -0.30 2.38
CA TYR A 66 -9.30 -1.41 2.31
C TYR A 66 -9.60 -2.00 3.70
N CYS A 67 -8.58 -2.25 4.51
CA CYS A 67 -8.75 -2.74 5.89
C CYS A 67 -9.58 -1.76 6.73
N ILE A 68 -9.30 -0.46 6.65
CA ILE A 68 -10.01 0.57 7.41
C ILE A 68 -11.48 0.62 6.97
N ASN A 69 -11.75 0.69 5.66
CA ASN A 69 -13.10 0.82 5.12
C ASN A 69 -13.98 -0.40 5.40
N ASN A 70 -13.38 -1.55 5.69
CA ASN A 70 -14.07 -2.81 5.96
C ASN A 70 -13.85 -3.30 7.40
N SER A 71 -13.36 -2.45 8.29
CA SER A 71 -12.96 -2.83 9.66
C SER A 71 -14.10 -3.36 10.53
N GLU A 72 -15.35 -2.96 10.25
CA GLU A 72 -16.55 -3.43 10.96
C GLU A 72 -17.19 -4.67 10.32
N LYS A 73 -16.69 -5.12 9.16
CA LYS A 73 -17.18 -6.34 8.51
C LYS A 73 -16.51 -7.57 9.09
N GLU A 74 -17.23 -8.69 9.08
CA GLU A 74 -16.68 -9.98 9.48
C GLU A 74 -15.53 -10.40 8.55
N LEU A 75 -14.45 -10.90 9.14
CA LEU A 75 -13.31 -11.42 8.40
C LEU A 75 -13.68 -12.75 7.73
N ASN A 76 -13.55 -12.82 6.42
CA ASN A 76 -13.81 -14.02 5.64
C ASN A 76 -12.73 -14.25 4.57
N GLU A 77 -12.83 -15.37 3.86
CA GLU A 77 -11.87 -15.76 2.82
C GLU A 77 -11.80 -14.73 1.68
N GLU A 78 -12.94 -14.18 1.25
CA GLU A 78 -13.03 -13.17 0.19
C GLU A 78 -12.27 -11.90 0.57
N PHE A 79 -12.39 -11.46 1.84
CA PHE A 79 -11.64 -10.34 2.37
C PHE A 79 -10.13 -10.55 2.23
N ILE A 80 -9.63 -11.72 2.65
CA ILE A 80 -8.20 -12.05 2.63
C ILE A 80 -7.68 -12.10 1.19
N LYS A 81 -8.44 -12.73 0.28
CA LYS A 81 -8.10 -12.80 -1.15
C LYS A 81 -8.06 -11.41 -1.79
N GLN A 82 -9.03 -10.56 -1.48
CA GLN A 82 -9.06 -9.19 -1.97
C GLN A 82 -7.89 -8.36 -1.43
N LEU A 83 -7.55 -8.52 -0.15
CA LEU A 83 -6.39 -7.84 0.44
C LEU A 83 -5.09 -8.29 -0.22
N HIS A 84 -4.91 -9.60 -0.43
CA HIS A 84 -3.74 -10.15 -1.12
C HIS A 84 -3.66 -9.64 -2.57
N PHE A 85 -4.78 -9.65 -3.28
CA PHE A 85 -4.86 -9.10 -4.64
C PHE A 85 -4.40 -7.65 -4.66
N ILE A 86 -4.90 -6.79 -3.77
CA ILE A 86 -4.50 -5.38 -3.71
C ILE A 86 -2.99 -5.23 -3.51
N LEU A 87 -2.39 -6.02 -2.60
CA LEU A 87 -0.96 -5.98 -2.32
C LEU A 87 -0.11 -6.42 -3.52
N LYS A 88 -0.55 -7.47 -4.23
CA LYS A 88 0.23 -8.10 -5.32
C LYS A 88 -0.14 -7.60 -6.72
N THR A 89 -1.13 -6.74 -6.86
CA THR A 89 -1.50 -6.15 -8.16
C THR A 89 -0.40 -5.23 -8.66
N GLN A 90 0.57 -5.77 -9.39
CA GLN A 90 1.46 -4.96 -10.22
C GLN A 90 0.70 -4.60 -11.50
N ASN A 91 0.71 -3.32 -11.90
CA ASN A 91 0.23 -2.92 -13.24
C ASN A 91 1.23 -3.40 -14.30
N HIS A 92 1.31 -4.71 -14.51
CA HIS A 92 1.97 -5.32 -15.63
C HIS A 92 1.06 -6.44 -16.09
N SER A 93 0.22 -6.16 -17.09
CA SER A 93 -0.38 -7.03 -18.13
C SER A 93 -0.50 -8.54 -17.90
N HIS A 94 -0.60 -9.00 -16.66
CA HIS A 94 -0.71 -10.39 -16.27
C HIS A 94 -2.04 -10.51 -15.55
N VAL A 95 -2.97 -11.18 -16.20
CA VAL A 95 -4.22 -11.59 -15.58
C VAL A 95 -3.84 -12.66 -14.58
N PHE A 96 -3.90 -12.34 -13.29
CA PHE A 96 -3.73 -13.33 -12.24
C PHE A 96 -4.86 -14.36 -12.37
N THR A 97 -4.48 -15.63 -12.45
CA THR A 97 -5.44 -16.75 -12.51
C THR A 97 -5.58 -17.37 -11.12
N SER A 98 -6.57 -18.25 -10.96
CA SER A 98 -6.82 -18.96 -9.69
C SER A 98 -5.59 -19.68 -9.12
N HIS A 99 -4.56 -19.95 -9.93
CA HIS A 99 -3.32 -20.60 -9.52
C HIS A 99 -2.34 -19.66 -8.79
N ASP A 100 -2.47 -18.34 -8.96
CA ASP A 100 -1.60 -17.36 -8.31
C ASP A 100 -2.02 -17.07 -6.86
N PHE A 101 -3.15 -17.63 -6.42
CA PHE A 101 -3.72 -17.50 -5.07
C PHE A 101 -3.63 -18.79 -4.25
N ILE A 102 -2.88 -19.78 -4.71
CA ILE A 102 -2.65 -21.01 -3.94
C ILE A 102 -1.46 -20.75 -3.02
N PHE A 103 -1.72 -20.82 -1.71
CA PHE A 103 -0.71 -20.79 -0.65
C PHE A 103 0.41 -21.81 -0.88
#